data_AF-A0A927XVS9-F1
#
_entry.id   AF-A0A927XVS9-F1
#
_cell.length_a   1.000
_cell.length_b   1.000
_cell.length_c   1.000
_cell.angle_alpha   90.00
_cell.angle_beta   90.00
_cell.angle_gamma   90.00
#
_symmetry.space_group_name_H-M   'P 1'
#
loop_
_entity.id
_entity.type
_entity.pdbx_description
1 polymer ?
#
loop_
_entity_poly.entity_id
_entity_poly.type
_entity_poly.pdbx_seq_one_letter_code
_entity_poly.pdbx_strand_id
1 'polypeptide(L)'
;MGLSVHTLLLQGSTTFLPLEPGDIVRSHNPPWTVILPGDGGGGAEHLMRIARAVSGACLYFEYFDDDMFSLHLYVDGKREASLSTHPEAGRTSHVERISWAFFGDDSATKALKLVSKTCMLEEQLALAEEALGASLLEHIEFEPRHAERGADAFIAVTARLKALKNRKNAYRAVEVPEAEIPLALLTDKLPAPRYTAIPDAQLIYETKYKGPNRLWLKNISDGRILHEGTVNGEICEQVWWMPEFRQYVTFSRTVWVDGAGWKILCTQFDERLTLLREVYLPPHTWIPTRLTRREGTTFWSGRWQDDRIQILDIADLTLRYIKPEDRVIFRGLPTTELIYGSKGDSDVILFDRTGRLISRHRFKGDYVHLGTVNGEIYAVETQYSDTGRVERIWRLEKI
;
A
#
# COMPACT_ATOMS: atom_id res chain seq x y z
N MET A 1 -3.86 -10.41 15.96
CA MET A 1 -3.75 -11.04 14.63
C MET A 1 -4.79 -10.38 13.76
N GLY A 2 -4.45 -9.93 12.54
CA GLY A 2 -5.45 -9.44 11.59
C GLY A 2 -6.37 -10.59 11.17
N LEU A 3 -7.64 -10.31 10.90
CA LEU A 3 -8.58 -11.32 10.40
C LEU A 3 -8.19 -11.67 8.96
N SER A 4 -7.70 -12.88 8.72
CA SER A 4 -7.56 -13.44 7.38
C SER A 4 -8.76 -14.33 7.08
N VAL A 5 -9.37 -14.15 5.91
CA VAL A 5 -10.54 -14.92 5.49
C VAL A 5 -10.16 -15.71 4.24
N HIS A 6 -10.39 -17.02 4.27
CA HIS A 6 -10.07 -17.92 3.17
C HIS A 6 -11.32 -18.69 2.77
N THR A 7 -11.62 -18.68 1.47
CA THR A 7 -12.84 -19.26 0.94
C THR A 7 -12.55 -19.99 -0.37
N LEU A 8 -13.12 -21.17 -0.55
CA LEU A 8 -13.11 -21.88 -1.83
C LEU A 8 -14.52 -21.90 -2.42
N LEU A 9 -14.68 -21.39 -3.64
CA LEU A 9 -15.95 -21.35 -4.35
C LEU A 9 -15.96 -22.33 -5.52
N LEU A 10 -17.07 -23.07 -5.63
CA LEU A 10 -17.28 -24.14 -6.60
C LEU A 10 -18.64 -23.92 -7.27
N GLN A 11 -18.72 -24.10 -8.59
CA GLN A 11 -19.98 -24.01 -9.33
C GLN A 11 -20.48 -25.43 -9.68
N GLY A 12 -21.64 -25.85 -9.15
CA GLY A 12 -22.20 -27.19 -9.38
C GLY A 12 -21.88 -28.25 -8.30
N SER A 13 -22.16 -29.53 -8.59
CA SER A 13 -22.10 -30.61 -7.57
C SER A 13 -20.69 -31.13 -7.31
N THR A 14 -20.33 -31.25 -6.03
CA THR A 14 -18.99 -31.60 -5.54
C THR A 14 -19.00 -32.96 -4.83
N THR A 15 -19.06 -34.04 -5.61
CA THR A 15 -19.30 -35.37 -5.02
C THR A 15 -18.09 -35.99 -4.32
N PHE A 16 -16.87 -35.46 -4.50
CA PHE A 16 -15.64 -35.98 -3.86
C PHE A 16 -14.62 -34.87 -3.59
N LEU A 17 -14.71 -34.22 -2.42
CA LEU A 17 -13.70 -33.27 -1.96
C LEU A 17 -12.99 -33.80 -0.71
N PRO A 18 -11.67 -33.62 -0.58
CA PRO A 18 -10.91 -34.05 0.60
C PRO A 18 -11.10 -33.07 1.76
N LEU A 19 -12.35 -32.93 2.24
CA LEU A 19 -12.69 -32.07 3.38
C LEU A 19 -12.15 -32.66 4.68
N GLU A 20 -11.64 -31.79 5.55
CA GLU A 20 -11.20 -32.14 6.90
C GLU A 20 -12.35 -32.00 7.91
N PRO A 21 -12.30 -32.72 9.04
CA PRO A 21 -13.27 -32.54 10.11
C PRO A 21 -13.30 -31.09 10.61
N GLY A 22 -14.45 -30.43 10.49
CA GLY A 22 -14.63 -29.03 10.89
C GLY A 22 -14.79 -28.07 9.71
N ASP A 23 -14.49 -28.48 8.48
CA ASP A 23 -14.78 -27.67 7.30
C ASP A 23 -16.28 -27.41 7.16
N ILE A 24 -16.61 -26.19 6.72
CA ILE A 24 -18.00 -25.77 6.53
C ILE A 24 -18.28 -25.65 5.05
N VAL A 25 -19.34 -26.32 4.62
CA VAL A 25 -19.86 -26.25 3.25
C VAL A 25 -21.18 -25.48 3.27
N ARG A 26 -21.26 -24.37 2.53
CA ARG A 26 -22.47 -23.56 2.38
C ARG A 26 -22.91 -23.53 0.91
N SER A 27 -24.21 -23.71 0.65
CA SER A 27 -24.78 -23.70 -0.70
C SER A 27 -25.92 -22.69 -0.85
N HIS A 28 -25.84 -21.58 -0.12
CA HIS A 28 -26.92 -20.59 0.05
C HIS A 28 -26.98 -19.54 -1.07
N ASN A 29 -25.99 -19.51 -1.98
CA ASN A 29 -25.99 -18.65 -3.17
C ASN A 29 -25.82 -19.52 -4.45
N PRO A 30 -26.84 -20.28 -4.87
CA PRO A 30 -26.76 -21.12 -6.06
C PRO A 30 -26.40 -20.30 -7.32
N PRO A 31 -25.56 -20.82 -8.23
CA PRO A 31 -25.06 -22.19 -8.30
C PRO A 31 -23.78 -22.44 -7.46
N TRP A 32 -23.40 -21.52 -6.58
CA TRP A 32 -22.15 -21.60 -5.83
C TRP A 32 -22.27 -22.43 -4.56
N THR A 33 -21.27 -23.28 -4.38
CA THR A 33 -20.93 -23.93 -3.11
C THR A 33 -19.66 -23.28 -2.58
N VAL A 34 -19.73 -22.84 -1.32
CA VAL A 34 -18.67 -22.14 -0.59
C VAL A 34 -18.12 -23.09 0.45
N ILE A 35 -16.79 -23.21 0.53
CA ILE A 35 -16.08 -24.02 1.52
C ILE A 35 -15.19 -23.10 2.35
N LEU A 36 -15.36 -23.18 3.66
CA LEU A 36 -14.58 -22.47 4.66
C LEU A 36 -13.73 -23.49 5.44
N PRO A 37 -12.48 -23.16 5.76
CA PRO A 37 -11.61 -24.07 6.50
C PRO A 37 -12.12 -24.18 7.95
N GLY A 38 -12.03 -25.37 8.54
CA GLY A 38 -12.31 -25.59 9.96
C GLY A 38 -11.26 -25.01 10.91
N ASP A 39 -11.63 -24.87 12.19
CA ASP A 39 -10.73 -24.42 13.25
C ASP A 39 -9.67 -25.49 13.56
N GLY A 40 -8.48 -25.37 12.98
CA GLY A 40 -7.35 -26.25 13.34
C GLY A 40 -6.22 -26.45 12.33
N GLY A 41 -6.34 -26.02 11.07
CA GLY A 41 -5.32 -26.33 10.06
C GLY A 41 -5.19 -25.33 8.92
N GLY A 42 -4.08 -24.58 8.91
CA GLY A 42 -3.48 -23.93 7.73
C GLY A 42 -4.43 -23.38 6.66
N GLY A 43 -5.45 -22.60 7.02
CA GLY A 43 -6.63 -22.27 6.18
C GLY A 43 -6.35 -22.06 4.69
N ALA A 44 -5.35 -21.24 4.34
CA ALA A 44 -4.90 -21.04 2.96
C ALA A 44 -4.38 -22.34 2.30
N GLU A 45 -3.41 -23.00 2.92
CA GLU A 45 -2.77 -24.22 2.41
C GLU A 45 -3.76 -25.38 2.28
N HIS A 46 -4.66 -25.50 3.25
CA HIS A 46 -5.72 -26.51 3.25
C HIS A 46 -6.68 -26.30 2.07
N LEU A 47 -7.26 -25.10 1.92
CA LEU A 47 -8.18 -24.83 0.81
C LEU A 47 -7.49 -24.89 -0.56
N MET A 48 -6.23 -24.48 -0.67
CA MET A 48 -5.44 -24.62 -1.90
C MET A 48 -5.21 -26.10 -2.28
N ARG A 49 -5.04 -27.00 -1.29
CA ARG A 49 -4.95 -28.44 -1.54
C ARG A 49 -6.28 -29.01 -2.05
N ILE A 50 -7.41 -28.56 -1.51
CA ILE A 50 -8.73 -28.91 -2.05
C ILE A 50 -8.86 -28.41 -3.49
N ALA A 51 -8.55 -27.13 -3.75
CA ALA A 51 -8.60 -26.54 -5.10
C ALA A 51 -7.76 -27.32 -6.14
N ARG A 52 -6.63 -27.90 -5.69
CA ARG A 52 -5.77 -28.75 -6.52
C ARG A 52 -6.31 -30.15 -6.78
N ALA A 53 -7.24 -30.63 -5.96
CA ALA A 53 -7.87 -31.94 -6.08
C ALA A 53 -9.22 -31.90 -6.82
N VAL A 54 -9.84 -30.72 -6.93
CA VAL A 54 -11.09 -30.51 -7.67
C VAL A 54 -10.88 -30.77 -9.16
N SER A 55 -11.73 -31.62 -9.74
CA SER A 55 -11.90 -31.69 -11.20
C SER A 55 -12.87 -30.61 -11.64
N GLY A 56 -12.50 -29.85 -12.68
CA GLY A 56 -13.21 -28.65 -13.13
C GLY A 56 -12.68 -27.35 -12.54
N ALA A 57 -13.46 -26.28 -12.71
CA ALA A 57 -13.10 -24.93 -12.31
C ALA A 57 -13.51 -24.62 -10.87
N CYS A 58 -12.60 -24.00 -10.10
CA CYS A 58 -12.89 -23.44 -8.78
C CYS A 58 -12.15 -22.13 -8.54
N LEU A 59 -12.66 -21.33 -7.62
CA LEU A 59 -12.07 -20.06 -7.22
C LEU A 59 -11.64 -20.13 -5.76
N TYR A 60 -10.35 -19.96 -5.52
CA TYR A 60 -9.83 -19.71 -4.19
C TYR A 60 -9.78 -18.20 -3.96
N PHE A 61 -10.46 -17.74 -2.93
CA PHE A 61 -10.48 -16.35 -2.47
C PHE A 61 -9.72 -16.25 -1.15
N GLU A 62 -8.90 -15.22 -1.05
CA GLU A 62 -8.13 -14.92 0.15
C GLU A 62 -8.21 -13.43 0.42
N TYR A 63 -8.76 -13.08 1.57
CA TYR A 63 -8.70 -11.75 2.14
C TYR A 63 -7.63 -11.74 3.23
N PHE A 64 -6.67 -10.84 3.10
CA PHE A 64 -5.53 -10.71 4.01
C PHE A 64 -5.21 -9.23 4.17
N ASP A 65 -4.87 -8.81 5.40
CA ASP A 65 -4.37 -7.48 5.80
C ASP A 65 -4.98 -6.23 5.10
N ASP A 66 -5.38 -5.22 5.89
CA ASP A 66 -5.56 -3.83 5.41
C ASP A 66 -6.41 -3.68 4.12
N ASP A 67 -7.55 -4.38 4.05
CA ASP A 67 -8.53 -4.24 2.96
C ASP A 67 -8.06 -4.75 1.58
N MET A 68 -7.21 -5.80 1.56
CA MET A 68 -6.74 -6.44 0.34
C MET A 68 -7.24 -7.87 0.16
N PHE A 69 -7.30 -8.32 -1.09
CA PHE A 69 -7.63 -9.70 -1.41
C PHE A 69 -6.98 -10.19 -2.70
N SER A 70 -6.92 -11.51 -2.83
CA SER A 70 -6.61 -12.22 -4.06
C SER A 70 -7.71 -13.22 -4.40
N LEU A 71 -7.86 -13.48 -5.70
CA LEU A 71 -8.76 -14.47 -6.26
C LEU A 71 -7.98 -15.29 -7.29
N HIS A 72 -8.01 -16.60 -7.13
CA HIS A 72 -7.23 -17.54 -7.92
C HIS A 72 -8.14 -18.57 -8.57
N LEU A 73 -8.10 -18.64 -9.91
CA LEU A 73 -8.79 -19.68 -10.67
C LEU A 73 -7.90 -20.91 -10.75
N TYR A 74 -8.43 -22.03 -10.30
CA TYR A 74 -7.89 -23.36 -10.58
C TYR A 74 -8.80 -24.10 -11.54
N VAL A 75 -8.22 -24.75 -12.54
CA VAL A 75 -8.93 -25.67 -13.45
C VAL A 75 -8.15 -26.98 -13.45
N ASP A 76 -8.81 -28.07 -13.07
CA ASP A 76 -8.21 -29.41 -12.95
C ASP A 76 -6.89 -29.37 -12.15
N GLY A 77 -6.94 -28.65 -11.04
CA GLY A 77 -5.86 -28.46 -10.09
C GLY A 77 -4.71 -27.55 -10.53
N LYS A 78 -4.75 -26.95 -11.72
CA LYS A 78 -3.75 -25.99 -12.18
C LYS A 78 -4.25 -24.56 -12.06
N ARG A 79 -3.40 -23.65 -11.55
CA ARG A 79 -3.73 -22.21 -11.47
C ARG A 79 -3.70 -21.59 -12.87
N GLU A 80 -4.86 -21.23 -13.40
CA GLU A 80 -5.00 -20.72 -14.78
C GLU A 80 -5.16 -19.19 -14.85
N ALA A 81 -5.62 -18.55 -13.76
CA ALA A 81 -5.74 -17.10 -13.65
C ALA A 81 -5.55 -16.61 -12.21
N SER A 82 -5.25 -15.32 -12.08
CA SER A 82 -5.24 -14.64 -10.79
C SER A 82 -5.72 -13.20 -10.93
N LEU A 83 -6.41 -12.72 -9.91
CA LEU A 83 -6.82 -11.34 -9.72
C LEU A 83 -6.36 -10.94 -8.33
N SER A 84 -5.51 -9.93 -8.23
CA SER A 84 -4.98 -9.44 -6.96
C SER A 84 -5.26 -7.94 -6.86
N THR A 85 -5.73 -7.51 -5.69
CA THR A 85 -5.78 -6.08 -5.35
C THR A 85 -4.44 -5.60 -4.82
N HIS A 86 -3.57 -6.51 -4.35
CA HIS A 86 -2.21 -6.23 -3.91
C HIS A 86 -1.23 -6.15 -5.11
N PRO A 87 -0.47 -5.05 -5.27
CA PRO A 87 0.49 -4.87 -6.38
C PRO A 87 1.62 -5.91 -6.43
N GLU A 88 2.10 -6.38 -5.27
CA GLU A 88 3.26 -7.29 -5.17
C GLU A 88 2.93 -8.76 -4.80
N ALA A 89 1.73 -9.09 -4.30
CA ALA A 89 1.40 -10.44 -3.79
C ALA A 89 0.96 -11.40 -4.91
N GLY A 90 0.73 -10.88 -6.11
CA GLY A 90 0.39 -11.67 -7.29
C GLY A 90 0.09 -10.74 -8.47
N ARG A 91 0.63 -11.05 -9.65
CA ARG A 91 0.28 -10.30 -10.85
C ARG A 91 -1.10 -10.75 -11.30
N THR A 92 -2.07 -9.85 -11.28
CA THR A 92 -3.34 -10.04 -11.99
C THR A 92 -3.04 -10.51 -13.42
N SER A 93 -3.45 -11.74 -13.73
CA SER A 93 -3.03 -12.47 -14.93
C SER A 93 -4.18 -13.30 -15.47
N HIS A 94 -4.41 -13.22 -16.77
CA HIS A 94 -5.38 -14.03 -17.50
C HIS A 94 -6.81 -13.97 -16.93
N VAL A 95 -7.23 -12.80 -16.44
CA VAL A 95 -8.54 -12.59 -15.79
C VAL A 95 -9.72 -13.02 -16.68
N GLU A 96 -9.59 -12.89 -18.00
CA GLU A 96 -10.58 -13.36 -18.97
C GLU A 96 -10.90 -14.86 -18.80
N ARG A 97 -9.95 -15.68 -18.36
CA ARG A 97 -10.17 -17.12 -18.14
C ARG A 97 -11.14 -17.40 -17.01
N ILE A 98 -11.29 -16.49 -16.04
CA ILE A 98 -12.32 -16.60 -14.99
C ILE A 98 -13.71 -16.53 -15.62
N SER A 99 -13.95 -15.53 -16.47
CA SER A 99 -15.24 -15.36 -17.17
C SER A 99 -15.54 -16.57 -18.07
N TRP A 100 -14.55 -17.01 -18.85
CA TRP A 100 -14.70 -18.15 -19.74
C TRP A 100 -14.95 -19.47 -19.00
N ALA A 101 -14.28 -19.72 -17.88
CA ALA A 101 -14.39 -20.97 -17.14
C ALA A 101 -15.78 -21.20 -16.54
N PHE A 102 -16.45 -20.15 -16.08
CA PHE A 102 -17.75 -20.27 -15.40
C PHE A 102 -18.95 -19.87 -16.26
N PHE A 103 -18.76 -19.01 -17.28
CA PHE A 103 -19.86 -18.47 -18.08
C PHE A 103 -19.76 -18.78 -19.57
N GLY A 104 -18.60 -19.25 -20.05
CA GLY A 104 -18.39 -19.51 -21.48
C GLY A 104 -18.38 -18.24 -22.35
N ASP A 105 -18.16 -17.07 -21.75
CA ASP A 105 -18.09 -15.77 -22.43
C ASP A 105 -17.11 -14.80 -21.73
N ASP A 106 -17.00 -13.56 -22.23
CA ASP A 106 -16.17 -12.50 -21.64
C ASP A 106 -16.95 -11.47 -20.80
N SER A 107 -18.22 -11.73 -20.48
CA SER A 107 -19.16 -10.77 -19.87
C SER A 107 -18.65 -10.17 -18.55
N ALA A 108 -18.02 -10.98 -17.69
CA ALA A 108 -17.49 -10.56 -16.40
C ALA A 108 -16.09 -9.92 -16.49
N THR A 109 -15.38 -10.09 -17.61
CA THR A 109 -13.96 -9.75 -17.74
C THR A 109 -13.68 -8.27 -17.48
N LYS A 110 -14.56 -7.36 -17.95
CA LYS A 110 -14.38 -5.92 -17.78
C LYS A 110 -14.51 -5.50 -16.32
N ALA A 111 -15.51 -6.03 -15.61
CA ALA A 111 -15.71 -5.77 -14.19
C ALA A 111 -14.56 -6.34 -13.35
N LEU A 112 -14.14 -7.58 -13.60
CA LEU A 112 -13.01 -8.20 -12.90
C LEU A 112 -11.69 -7.46 -13.14
N LYS A 113 -11.42 -6.96 -14.35
CA LYS A 113 -10.25 -6.12 -14.64
C LYS A 113 -10.31 -4.74 -13.97
N LEU A 114 -11.50 -4.29 -13.56
CA LEU A 114 -11.69 -3.01 -12.89
C LEU A 114 -11.42 -3.11 -11.39
N VAL A 115 -11.59 -4.30 -10.78
CA VAL A 115 -11.31 -4.58 -9.36
C VAL A 115 -9.92 -4.08 -8.96
N SER A 116 -8.86 -4.42 -9.71
CA SER A 116 -7.50 -3.97 -9.37
C SER A 116 -7.25 -2.46 -9.64
N LYS A 117 -8.25 -1.70 -10.10
CA LYS A 117 -8.11 -0.28 -10.46
C LYS A 117 -8.91 0.66 -9.55
N THR A 118 -9.76 0.13 -8.68
CA THR A 118 -10.53 0.91 -7.69
C THR A 118 -9.77 1.07 -6.38
N CYS A 119 -10.18 2.05 -5.58
CA CYS A 119 -9.51 2.45 -4.33
C CYS A 119 -10.27 2.05 -3.06
N MET A 120 -11.37 1.30 -3.18
CA MET A 120 -12.18 0.95 -2.02
C MET A 120 -12.45 -0.54 -2.07
N LEU A 121 -12.13 -1.26 -0.99
CA LEU A 121 -12.45 -2.68 -0.86
C LEU A 121 -13.93 -2.95 -1.15
N GLU A 122 -14.82 -2.07 -0.69
CA GLU A 122 -16.26 -2.22 -0.91
C GLU A 122 -16.60 -2.19 -2.41
N GLU A 123 -15.94 -1.32 -3.19
CA GLU A 123 -16.10 -1.31 -4.65
C GLU A 123 -15.44 -2.53 -5.29
N GLN A 124 -14.27 -2.97 -4.78
CA GLN A 124 -13.55 -4.13 -5.28
C GLN A 124 -14.37 -5.42 -5.10
N LEU A 125 -14.93 -5.61 -3.90
CA LEU A 125 -15.82 -6.71 -3.57
C LEU A 125 -17.11 -6.61 -4.36
N ALA A 126 -17.81 -5.46 -4.38
CA ALA A 126 -19.05 -5.31 -5.14
C ALA A 126 -18.85 -5.64 -6.64
N LEU A 127 -17.76 -5.16 -7.25
CA LEU A 127 -17.43 -5.50 -8.64
C LEU A 127 -17.18 -7.00 -8.84
N ALA A 128 -16.43 -7.65 -7.94
CA ALA A 128 -16.07 -9.05 -8.08
C ALA A 128 -17.27 -9.97 -7.78
N GLU A 129 -17.99 -9.71 -6.69
CA GLU A 129 -19.18 -10.45 -6.25
C GLU A 129 -20.31 -10.33 -7.27
N GLU A 130 -20.57 -9.13 -7.81
CA GLU A 130 -21.58 -8.94 -8.87
C GLU A 130 -21.15 -9.56 -10.21
N ALA A 131 -19.87 -9.50 -10.57
CA ALA A 131 -19.40 -10.12 -11.81
C ALA A 131 -19.54 -11.64 -11.78
N LEU A 132 -19.29 -12.25 -10.61
CA LEU A 132 -19.35 -13.69 -10.39
C LEU A 132 -20.75 -14.19 -10.01
N GLY A 133 -21.57 -13.33 -9.42
CA GLY A 133 -22.80 -13.72 -8.71
C GLY A 133 -22.51 -14.63 -7.53
N ALA A 134 -21.43 -14.35 -6.79
CA ALA A 134 -20.94 -15.18 -5.71
C ALA A 134 -20.47 -14.29 -4.56
N SER A 135 -20.79 -14.65 -3.31
CA SER A 135 -20.19 -13.91 -2.18
C SER A 135 -18.80 -14.43 -1.90
N LEU A 136 -17.85 -13.51 -1.83
CA LEU A 136 -16.43 -13.81 -1.66
C LEU A 136 -16.02 -13.70 -0.19
N LEU A 137 -16.54 -12.70 0.53
CA LEU A 137 -16.19 -12.44 1.92
C LEU A 137 -17.12 -13.21 2.88
N GLU A 138 -16.99 -14.53 2.85
CA GLU A 138 -17.71 -15.47 3.72
C GLU A 138 -16.86 -15.86 4.94
N HIS A 139 -17.45 -15.85 6.13
CA HIS A 139 -16.77 -16.27 7.37
C HIS A 139 -17.72 -17.11 8.23
N ILE A 140 -17.16 -17.99 9.05
CA ILE A 140 -17.93 -18.89 9.94
C ILE A 140 -18.87 -18.11 10.87
N GLU A 141 -18.40 -16.99 11.42
CA GLU A 141 -19.15 -16.16 12.36
C GLU A 141 -20.16 -15.21 11.70
N PHE A 142 -20.10 -15.02 10.38
CA PHE A 142 -20.97 -14.09 9.67
C PHE A 142 -22.15 -14.81 9.02
N GLU A 143 -23.29 -14.13 9.01
CA GLU A 143 -24.44 -14.56 8.22
C GLU A 143 -24.03 -14.67 6.74
N PRO A 144 -24.37 -15.78 6.07
CA PRO A 144 -24.02 -15.98 4.68
C PRO A 144 -24.62 -14.88 3.79
N ARG A 145 -23.84 -14.37 2.83
CA ARG A 145 -24.22 -13.23 2.00
C ARG A 145 -24.67 -13.68 0.62
N HIS A 146 -25.74 -13.07 0.12
CA HIS A 146 -26.19 -13.30 -1.25
C HIS A 146 -25.62 -12.24 -2.19
N ALA A 147 -25.11 -12.67 -3.35
CA ALA A 147 -24.61 -11.80 -4.39
C ALA A 147 -25.19 -12.24 -5.74
N GLU A 148 -25.85 -11.32 -6.44
CA GLU A 148 -26.48 -11.59 -7.74
C GLU A 148 -25.59 -11.12 -8.89
N ARG A 149 -25.69 -11.80 -10.05
CA ARG A 149 -25.02 -11.34 -11.27
C ARG A 149 -25.70 -10.08 -11.81
N GLY A 150 -24.90 -9.08 -12.13
CA GLY A 150 -25.41 -7.79 -12.61
C GLY A 150 -24.34 -6.92 -13.27
N ALA A 151 -24.65 -5.63 -13.38
CA ALA A 151 -23.73 -4.61 -13.89
C ALA A 151 -23.84 -3.28 -13.13
N ASP A 152 -24.60 -3.20 -12.05
CA ASP A 152 -24.87 -1.98 -11.31
C ASP A 152 -23.61 -1.45 -10.63
N ALA A 153 -22.82 -2.31 -9.98
CA ALA A 153 -21.54 -1.93 -9.40
C ALA A 153 -20.57 -1.50 -10.51
N PHE A 154 -20.55 -2.21 -11.64
CA PHE A 154 -19.72 -1.83 -12.80
C PHE A 154 -20.09 -0.45 -13.34
N ILE A 155 -21.39 -0.17 -13.50
CA ILE A 155 -21.91 1.13 -13.97
C ILE A 155 -21.58 2.22 -12.97
N ALA A 156 -21.85 2.01 -11.68
CA ALA A 156 -21.62 2.99 -10.62
C ALA A 156 -20.14 3.37 -10.49
N VAL A 157 -19.26 2.36 -10.41
CA VAL A 157 -17.81 2.59 -10.32
C VAL A 157 -17.29 3.26 -11.59
N THR A 158 -17.71 2.83 -12.77
CA THR A 158 -17.28 3.45 -14.04
C THR A 158 -17.73 4.91 -14.11
N ALA A 159 -18.96 5.22 -13.69
CA ALA A 159 -19.49 6.58 -13.63
C ALA A 159 -18.67 7.44 -12.66
N ARG A 160 -18.35 6.92 -11.47
CA ARG A 160 -17.51 7.61 -10.48
C ARG A 160 -16.10 7.88 -11.01
N LEU A 161 -15.42 6.88 -11.59
CA LEU A 161 -14.09 7.04 -12.16
C LEU A 161 -14.09 8.05 -13.32
N LYS A 162 -15.15 8.06 -14.13
CA LYS A 162 -15.36 9.08 -15.18
C LYS A 162 -15.55 10.47 -14.59
N ALA A 163 -16.35 10.60 -13.52
CA ALA A 163 -16.55 11.87 -12.82
C ALA A 163 -15.23 12.40 -12.23
N LEU A 164 -14.40 11.54 -11.64
CA LEU A 164 -13.07 11.90 -11.16
C LEU A 164 -12.15 12.34 -12.30
N LYS A 165 -12.16 11.62 -13.44
CA LYS A 165 -11.36 12.00 -14.62
C LYS A 165 -11.76 13.35 -15.20
N ASN A 166 -13.04 13.69 -15.14
CA ASN A 166 -13.58 14.94 -15.69
C ASN A 166 -13.62 16.06 -14.67
N ARG A 167 -13.18 15.83 -13.42
CA ARG A 167 -13.14 16.86 -12.39
C ARG A 167 -12.17 17.95 -12.83
N LYS A 168 -12.62 19.20 -12.79
CA LYS A 168 -11.78 20.35 -13.14
C LYS A 168 -10.60 20.42 -12.18
N ASN A 169 -9.41 20.62 -12.73
CA ASN A 169 -8.23 20.85 -11.91
C ASN A 169 -8.34 22.21 -11.21
N ALA A 170 -7.95 22.26 -9.94
CA ALA A 170 -7.69 23.50 -9.22
C ALA A 170 -6.28 24.05 -9.48
N TYR A 171 -5.40 23.25 -10.09
CA TYR A 171 -4.05 23.66 -10.49
C TYR A 171 -3.86 23.52 -12.00
N ARG A 172 -3.05 24.39 -12.59
CA ARG A 172 -2.53 24.26 -13.96
C ARG A 172 -1.04 24.04 -13.93
N ALA A 173 -0.52 23.22 -14.84
CA ALA A 173 0.92 23.03 -15.00
C ALA A 173 1.44 24.02 -16.05
N VAL A 174 2.44 24.82 -15.68
CA VAL A 174 3.10 25.80 -16.54
C VAL A 174 4.58 25.43 -16.61
N GLU A 175 5.11 25.21 -17.81
CA GLU A 175 6.53 24.92 -18.00
C GLU A 175 7.36 26.14 -17.58
N VAL A 176 8.38 25.90 -16.76
CA VAL A 176 9.26 26.93 -16.21
C VAL A 176 10.44 27.12 -17.16
N PRO A 177 10.70 28.34 -17.65
CA PRO A 177 11.89 28.63 -18.44
C PRO A 177 13.17 28.27 -17.68
N GLU A 178 14.20 27.80 -18.38
CA GLU A 178 15.45 27.33 -17.75
C GLU A 178 16.09 28.37 -16.82
N ALA A 179 16.03 29.65 -17.20
CA ALA A 179 16.58 30.76 -16.42
C ALA A 179 15.84 31.01 -15.09
N GLU A 180 14.61 30.51 -14.95
CA GLU A 180 13.74 30.70 -13.78
C GLU A 180 13.65 29.43 -12.92
N ILE A 181 14.30 28.33 -13.33
CA ILE A 181 14.27 27.08 -12.57
C ILE A 181 14.94 27.29 -11.20
N PRO A 182 14.24 27.02 -10.09
CA PRO A 182 14.87 27.03 -8.78
C PRO A 182 16.03 26.03 -8.71
N LEU A 183 17.21 26.51 -8.30
CA LEU A 183 18.43 25.70 -8.18
C LEU A 183 18.22 24.44 -7.31
N ALA A 184 17.35 24.51 -6.31
CA ALA A 184 17.02 23.40 -5.42
C ALA A 184 16.35 22.20 -6.13
N LEU A 185 15.81 22.38 -7.34
CA LEU A 185 15.17 21.33 -8.13
C LEU A 185 16.14 20.64 -9.12
N LEU A 186 17.34 21.21 -9.34
CA LEU A 186 18.32 20.67 -10.28
C LEU A 186 19.14 19.55 -9.59
N THR A 187 18.61 18.33 -9.62
CA THR A 187 19.20 17.17 -8.93
C THR A 187 20.55 16.70 -9.50
N ASP A 188 20.93 17.10 -10.71
CA ASP A 188 22.19 16.69 -11.36
C ASP A 188 23.37 17.67 -11.15
N LYS A 189 23.18 18.78 -10.40
CA LYS A 189 24.27 19.72 -10.04
C LYS A 189 24.73 19.64 -8.59
N LEU A 190 24.14 18.76 -7.79
CA LEU A 190 24.56 18.49 -6.42
C LEU A 190 24.96 17.01 -6.29
N PRO A 191 26.13 16.68 -5.73
CA PRO A 191 26.54 15.29 -5.56
C PRO A 191 25.49 14.56 -4.73
N ALA A 192 24.97 13.46 -5.29
CA ALA A 192 23.95 12.63 -4.68
C ALA A 192 24.29 12.30 -3.22
N PRO A 193 23.49 12.73 -2.24
CA PRO A 193 23.65 12.26 -0.89
C PRO A 193 23.02 10.85 -0.85
N ARG A 194 23.85 9.80 -0.89
CA ARG A 194 23.42 8.44 -0.46
C ARG A 194 23.10 8.37 1.05
N TYR A 195 23.24 9.50 1.73
CA TYR A 195 22.88 9.77 3.10
C TYR A 195 22.35 11.20 3.11
N THR A 196 21.21 11.49 3.73
CA THR A 196 20.73 12.87 3.88
C THR A 196 21.76 13.65 4.71
N ALA A 197 22.75 14.23 4.05
CA ALA A 197 23.67 15.18 4.65
C ALA A 197 22.84 16.43 4.92
N ILE A 198 22.49 16.62 6.19
CA ILE A 198 21.91 17.88 6.65
C ILE A 198 23.07 18.87 6.65
N PRO A 199 23.03 19.95 5.85
CA PRO A 199 24.01 21.02 5.95
C PRO A 199 23.98 21.50 7.40
N ASP A 200 25.13 21.46 8.08
CA ASP A 200 25.37 21.75 9.51
C ASP A 200 25.25 20.60 10.51
N ALA A 201 24.86 19.38 10.11
CA ALA A 201 24.95 18.20 10.99
C ALA A 201 26.34 17.56 10.93
N GLN A 202 27.19 17.81 11.94
CA GLN A 202 28.49 17.15 12.11
C GLN A 202 28.42 15.63 12.43
N LEU A 203 27.23 15.03 12.42
CA LEU A 203 27.01 13.64 12.82
C LEU A 203 26.34 12.86 11.69
N ILE A 204 27.15 12.13 10.95
CA ILE A 204 26.71 11.02 10.09
C ILE A 204 26.74 9.78 11.02
N TYR A 205 25.69 8.95 11.07
CA TYR A 205 25.67 7.77 11.93
C TYR A 205 25.70 6.47 11.12
N GLU A 206 26.40 5.46 11.64
CA GLU A 206 26.44 4.10 11.09
C GLU A 206 25.78 3.16 12.09
N THR A 207 24.70 2.51 11.67
CA THR A 207 24.11 1.37 12.37
C THR A 207 24.83 0.11 11.88
N LYS A 208 25.65 -0.51 12.75
CA LYS A 208 26.42 -1.71 12.43
C LYS A 208 25.98 -2.88 13.30
N TYR A 209 25.57 -3.97 12.66
CA TYR A 209 25.28 -5.24 13.33
C TYR A 209 26.57 -5.94 13.71
N LYS A 210 26.71 -6.30 15.00
CA LYS A 210 27.75 -7.21 15.47
C LYS A 210 27.10 -8.37 16.22
N GLY A 211 26.63 -9.36 15.46
CA GLY A 211 25.96 -10.55 15.97
C GLY A 211 24.44 -10.38 16.19
N PRO A 212 23.75 -11.45 16.59
CA PRO A 212 22.32 -11.40 16.90
C PRO A 212 22.15 -10.58 18.17
N ASN A 213 21.38 -9.50 18.08
CA ASN A 213 20.86 -8.74 19.22
C ASN A 213 21.69 -7.57 19.78
N ARG A 214 22.58 -6.93 19.02
CA ARG A 214 23.20 -5.65 19.47
C ARG A 214 23.01 -4.52 18.47
N LEU A 215 22.41 -3.44 18.94
CA LEU A 215 22.28 -2.17 18.22
C LEU A 215 23.37 -1.21 18.68
N TRP A 216 24.13 -0.69 17.71
CA TRP A 216 25.07 0.41 17.93
C TRP A 216 24.63 1.65 17.15
N LEU A 217 24.40 2.75 17.87
CA LEU A 217 24.41 4.09 17.26
C LEU A 217 25.84 4.57 17.29
N LYS A 218 26.53 4.56 16.16
CA LYS A 218 27.93 5.01 16.05
C LYS A 218 28.01 6.32 15.28
N ASN A 219 28.68 7.32 15.83
CA ASN A 219 29.04 8.50 15.06
C ASN A 219 30.16 8.13 14.08
N ILE A 220 29.92 8.39 12.79
CA ILE A 220 30.86 8.12 11.69
C ILE A 220 32.00 9.13 11.70
N SER A 221 31.76 10.38 12.13
CA SER A 221 32.79 11.43 12.05
C SER A 221 33.95 11.21 13.02
N ASP A 222 33.68 10.64 14.20
CA ASP A 222 34.70 10.37 15.23
C ASP A 222 34.82 8.89 15.62
N GLY A 223 33.95 8.02 15.09
CA GLY A 223 33.96 6.59 15.36
C GLY A 223 33.39 6.18 16.73
N ARG A 224 32.87 7.11 17.53
CA ARG A 224 32.37 6.84 18.89
C ARG A 224 31.06 6.04 18.85
N ILE A 225 30.98 4.96 19.61
CA ILE A 225 29.71 4.29 19.89
C ILE A 225 28.98 5.12 20.94
N LEU A 226 27.80 5.63 20.58
CA LEU A 226 27.02 6.58 21.36
C LEU A 226 25.89 5.90 22.13
N HIS A 227 25.41 4.76 21.64
CA HIS A 227 24.48 3.90 22.36
C HIS A 227 24.75 2.44 22.00
N GLU A 228 24.72 1.57 23.01
CA GLU A 228 24.78 0.12 22.86
C GLU A 228 23.59 -0.50 23.59
N GLY A 229 22.64 -1.04 22.81
CA GLY A 229 21.45 -1.71 23.32
C GLY A 229 21.42 -3.18 22.90
N THR A 230 20.89 -4.05 23.78
CA THR A 230 20.61 -5.45 23.41
C THR A 230 19.17 -5.56 22.93
N VAL A 231 18.97 -5.98 21.69
CA VAL A 231 17.65 -6.00 21.05
C VAL A 231 17.38 -7.41 20.53
N ASN A 232 16.51 -8.17 21.19
CA ASN A 232 16.14 -9.49 20.69
C ASN A 232 15.21 -9.31 19.48
N GLY A 233 15.64 -9.72 18.28
CA GLY A 233 14.82 -9.73 17.05
C GLY A 233 15.47 -9.07 15.83
N GLU A 234 14.83 -9.21 14.66
CA GLU A 234 15.21 -8.47 13.45
C GLU A 234 14.89 -7.00 13.63
N ILE A 235 15.91 -6.15 13.51
CA ILE A 235 15.80 -4.70 13.57
C ILE A 235 15.77 -4.17 12.13
N CYS A 236 14.79 -3.33 11.81
CA CYS A 236 14.81 -2.51 10.61
C CYS A 236 14.79 -1.05 11.06
N GLU A 237 15.82 -0.28 10.75
CA GLU A 237 16.04 1.05 11.32
C GLU A 237 16.02 2.17 10.30
N GLN A 238 15.31 3.24 10.67
CA GLN A 238 15.50 4.58 10.13
C GLN A 238 15.69 5.56 11.29
N VAL A 239 16.77 6.33 11.22
CA VAL A 239 17.13 7.37 12.21
C VAL A 239 17.00 8.73 11.54
N TRP A 240 16.27 9.64 12.19
CA TRP A 240 16.02 10.98 11.67
C TRP A 240 16.53 12.04 12.66
N TRP A 241 17.43 12.91 12.23
CA TRP A 241 17.83 14.12 12.96
C TRP A 241 16.83 15.25 12.68
N MET A 242 16.48 16.01 13.71
CA MET A 242 15.51 17.09 13.67
C MET A 242 16.20 18.38 14.13
N PRO A 243 16.82 19.13 13.20
CA PRO A 243 17.60 20.32 13.51
C PRO A 243 16.80 21.38 14.27
N GLU A 244 15.53 21.54 13.93
CA GLU A 244 14.61 22.53 14.52
C GLU A 244 14.36 22.30 16.02
N PHE A 245 14.41 21.04 16.46
CA PHE A 245 14.14 20.65 17.84
C PHE A 245 15.39 20.20 18.58
N ARG A 246 16.54 20.14 17.89
CA ARG A 246 17.76 19.54 18.44
C ARG A 246 17.48 18.14 18.97
N GLN A 247 16.80 17.29 18.19
CA GLN A 247 16.34 15.96 18.60
C GLN A 247 16.56 14.88 17.53
N TYR A 248 16.77 13.64 17.95
CA TYR A 248 16.76 12.46 17.09
C TYR A 248 15.51 11.63 17.36
N VAL A 249 14.91 11.04 16.31
CA VAL A 249 13.90 10.00 16.46
C VAL A 249 14.33 8.76 15.70
N THR A 250 14.31 7.63 16.39
CA THR A 250 14.58 6.33 15.80
C THR A 250 13.32 5.48 15.87
N PHE A 251 13.09 4.75 14.78
CA PHE A 251 12.07 3.71 14.71
C PHE A 251 12.79 2.38 14.54
N SER A 252 12.65 1.49 15.51
CA SER A 252 13.07 0.10 15.33
C SER A 252 11.83 -0.78 15.21
N ARG A 253 11.70 -1.49 14.08
CA ARG A 253 10.88 -2.71 14.08
C ARG A 253 11.63 -3.69 14.98
N THR A 254 11.22 -3.83 16.23
CA THR A 254 11.83 -4.81 17.14
C THR A 254 10.80 -5.89 17.45
N VAL A 255 11.21 -7.15 17.36
CA VAL A 255 10.35 -8.30 17.71
C VAL A 255 10.56 -8.66 19.17
N TRP A 256 9.77 -8.10 20.09
CA TRP A 256 9.76 -8.61 21.46
C TRP A 256 8.93 -9.90 21.52
N VAL A 257 9.60 -11.04 21.67
CA VAL A 257 8.96 -12.34 21.98
C VAL A 257 8.77 -12.45 23.49
N ASP A 258 7.86 -11.65 24.01
CA ASP A 258 6.97 -12.05 25.10
C ASP A 258 5.66 -12.36 24.36
N GLY A 259 5.02 -13.51 24.62
CA GLY A 259 4.03 -14.17 23.74
C GLY A 259 2.71 -13.42 23.48
N ALA A 260 2.71 -12.09 23.41
CA ALA A 260 1.60 -11.18 23.17
C ALA A 260 1.70 -10.39 21.83
N GLY A 261 2.68 -10.67 20.97
CA GLY A 261 2.77 -10.11 19.61
C GLY A 261 3.83 -9.02 19.40
N TRP A 262 3.93 -8.53 18.16
CA TRP A 262 4.91 -7.53 17.72
C TRP A 262 4.79 -6.22 18.52
N LYS A 263 5.89 -5.55 18.90
CA LYS A 263 5.84 -4.22 19.53
C LYS A 263 6.87 -3.31 18.87
N ILE A 264 6.45 -2.20 18.30
CA ILE A 264 7.39 -1.28 17.66
C ILE A 264 7.87 -0.27 18.70
N LEU A 265 9.20 -0.14 18.82
CA LEU A 265 9.83 0.81 19.74
C LEU A 265 10.13 2.11 18.97
N CYS A 266 9.46 3.18 19.37
CA CYS A 266 9.81 4.54 18.99
C CYS A 266 10.63 5.17 20.12
N THR A 267 11.83 5.65 19.80
CA THR A 267 12.66 6.37 20.78
C THR A 267 12.97 7.76 20.30
N GLN A 268 12.85 8.72 21.21
CA GLN A 268 13.13 10.13 20.99
C GLN A 268 14.31 10.54 21.85
N PHE A 269 15.28 11.24 21.27
CA PHE A 269 16.46 11.76 21.95
C PHE A 269 16.65 13.24 21.68
N ASP A 270 17.37 13.95 22.54
CA ASP A 270 17.87 15.30 22.26
C ASP A 270 19.21 15.28 21.46
N GLU A 271 19.79 16.45 21.21
CA GLU A 271 21.07 16.64 20.50
C GLU A 271 22.27 16.03 21.22
N ARG A 272 22.14 15.84 22.54
CA ARG A 272 23.12 15.19 23.40
C ARG A 272 22.85 13.69 23.52
N LEU A 273 21.85 13.18 22.78
CA LEU A 273 21.38 11.81 22.80
C LEU A 273 20.85 11.36 24.18
N THR A 274 20.33 12.31 24.96
CA THR A 274 19.56 12.02 26.17
C THR A 274 18.23 11.43 25.74
N LEU A 275 17.90 10.23 26.23
CA LEU A 275 16.60 9.61 25.98
C LEU A 275 15.49 10.49 26.57
N LEU A 276 14.62 11.00 25.71
CA LEU A 276 13.47 11.82 26.10
C LEU A 276 12.24 10.94 26.36
N ARG A 277 12.01 9.93 25.50
CA ARG A 277 10.82 9.07 25.58
C ARG A 277 11.05 7.75 24.86
N GLU A 278 10.58 6.66 25.47
CA GLU A 278 10.37 5.37 24.81
C GLU A 278 8.89 5.06 24.76
N VAL A 279 8.42 4.56 23.62
CA VAL A 279 7.05 4.10 23.51
C VAL A 279 6.93 2.82 22.72
N TYR A 280 6.13 1.92 23.28
CA TYR A 280 5.75 0.65 22.69
C TYR A 280 4.41 0.83 21.98
N LEU A 281 4.42 0.71 20.65
CA LEU A 281 3.18 0.68 19.89
C LEU A 281 2.53 -0.70 19.98
N PRO A 282 1.18 -0.79 19.96
CA PRO A 282 0.44 -2.04 19.99
C PRO A 282 0.90 -3.05 18.92
N PRO A 283 0.69 -4.35 19.14
CA PRO A 283 0.81 -5.36 18.09
C PRO A 283 -0.03 -4.98 16.87
N HIS A 284 0.56 -5.13 15.68
CA HIS A 284 -0.01 -4.74 14.38
C HIS A 284 0.02 -3.23 14.06
N THR A 285 0.58 -2.39 14.93
CA THR A 285 0.85 -0.99 14.57
C THR A 285 2.04 -0.95 13.62
N TRP A 286 1.80 -0.84 12.32
CA TRP A 286 2.88 -0.75 11.34
C TRP A 286 3.41 0.66 11.25
N ILE A 287 4.69 0.86 11.62
CA ILE A 287 5.37 2.11 11.35
C ILE A 287 5.81 2.12 9.88
N PRO A 288 5.53 3.23 9.16
CA PRO A 288 6.01 3.49 7.81
C PRO A 288 7.46 3.09 7.57
N THR A 289 7.73 2.30 6.53
CA THR A 289 9.11 2.10 6.04
C THR A 289 9.64 3.29 5.27
N ARG A 290 8.79 4.28 4.96
CA ARG A 290 9.17 5.57 4.36
C ARG A 290 8.31 6.69 4.94
N LEU A 291 8.86 7.41 5.91
CA LEU A 291 8.28 8.67 6.36
C LEU A 291 8.51 9.71 5.28
N THR A 292 7.43 10.29 4.76
CA THR A 292 7.51 11.13 3.57
C THR A 292 7.51 12.62 3.90
N ARG A 293 6.91 13.01 5.04
CA ARG A 293 7.01 14.37 5.60
C ARG A 293 6.61 14.39 7.08
N ARG A 294 7.19 15.31 7.85
CA ARG A 294 6.75 15.67 9.21
C ARG A 294 6.18 17.10 9.20
N GLU A 295 5.08 17.30 9.91
CA GLU A 295 4.47 18.61 10.18
C GLU A 295 4.19 18.72 11.68
N GLY A 296 4.91 19.58 12.40
CA GLY A 296 4.77 19.68 13.85
C GLY A 296 5.10 18.37 14.56
N THR A 297 4.15 17.77 15.26
CA THR A 297 4.28 16.42 15.85
C THR A 297 3.71 15.33 14.96
N THR A 298 3.20 15.65 13.78
CA THR A 298 2.53 14.68 12.92
C THR A 298 3.48 14.17 11.83
N PHE A 299 3.59 12.86 11.72
CA PHE A 299 4.29 12.14 10.66
C PHE A 299 3.30 11.59 9.65
N TRP A 300 3.63 11.81 8.38
CA TRP A 300 2.84 11.36 7.26
C TRP A 300 3.58 10.26 6.52
N SER A 301 2.83 9.20 6.23
CA SER A 301 3.28 8.12 5.41
C SER A 301 2.14 7.60 4.58
N GLY A 302 2.42 7.30 3.33
CA GLY A 302 1.57 6.42 2.57
C GLY A 302 2.36 5.18 2.26
N ARG A 303 1.72 4.04 2.46
CA ARG A 303 2.23 2.78 1.96
C ARG A 303 1.95 2.75 0.45
N TRP A 304 2.81 2.04 -0.27
CA TRP A 304 2.55 1.67 -1.67
C TRP A 304 1.35 0.73 -1.80
N GLN A 305 0.99 0.06 -0.70
CA GLN A 305 0.14 -1.12 -0.67
C GLN A 305 -1.26 -0.81 -0.13
N ASP A 306 -1.44 0.17 0.76
CA ASP A 306 -2.75 0.44 1.37
C ASP A 306 -3.53 1.45 0.52
N ASP A 307 -4.84 1.24 0.39
CA ASP A 307 -5.79 2.18 -0.19
C ASP A 307 -5.98 3.45 0.67
N ARG A 308 -5.03 3.72 1.57
CA ARG A 308 -5.06 4.73 2.63
C ARG A 308 -3.69 5.38 2.82
N ILE A 309 -3.72 6.61 3.27
CA ILE A 309 -2.56 7.35 3.76
C ILE A 309 -2.61 7.32 5.28
N GLN A 310 -1.53 6.83 5.89
CA GLN A 310 -1.38 6.70 7.33
C GLN A 310 -0.77 7.97 7.92
N ILE A 311 -1.31 8.41 9.05
CA ILE A 311 -0.90 9.63 9.75
C ILE A 311 -0.65 9.27 11.20
N LEU A 312 0.59 9.38 11.64
CA LEU A 312 0.99 9.13 13.01
C LEU A 312 1.30 10.47 13.70
N ASP A 313 0.53 10.86 14.70
CA ASP A 313 0.92 11.98 15.57
C ASP A 313 1.81 11.48 16.70
N ILE A 314 3.06 11.94 16.81
CA ILE A 314 3.97 11.49 17.87
C ILE A 314 3.76 12.19 19.21
N ALA A 315 2.96 13.26 19.29
CA ALA A 315 2.62 13.87 20.57
C ALA A 315 1.86 12.87 21.44
N ASP A 316 0.82 12.28 20.86
CA ASP A 316 -0.13 11.38 21.51
C ASP A 316 -0.13 9.95 20.96
N LEU A 317 0.65 9.68 19.90
CA LEU A 317 0.78 8.39 19.21
C LEU A 317 -0.51 7.94 18.55
N THR A 318 -1.39 8.88 18.21
CA THR A 318 -2.61 8.57 17.48
C THR A 318 -2.30 8.25 16.02
N LEU A 319 -2.81 7.11 15.57
CA LEU A 319 -2.78 6.70 14.17
C LEU A 319 -4.11 7.03 13.52
N ARG A 320 -4.07 7.76 12.41
CA ARG A 320 -5.23 8.13 11.60
C ARG A 320 -5.01 7.70 10.15
N TYR A 321 -6.10 7.58 9.42
CA TYR A 321 -6.08 7.14 8.04
C TYR A 321 -6.90 8.09 7.17
N ILE A 322 -6.40 8.40 5.98
CA ILE A 322 -7.14 9.08 4.92
C ILE A 322 -7.33 8.10 3.77
N LYS A 323 -8.57 7.90 3.33
CA LYS A 323 -8.88 7.11 2.13
C LYS A 323 -9.00 8.05 0.92
N PRO A 324 -8.02 8.10 -0.01
CA PRO A 324 -8.13 8.92 -1.20
C PRO A 324 -9.27 8.47 -2.13
N GLU A 325 -9.91 9.44 -2.80
CA GLU A 325 -10.99 9.18 -3.78
C GLU A 325 -10.51 8.40 -5.02
N ASP A 326 -9.20 8.36 -5.30
CA ASP A 326 -8.61 7.59 -6.40
C ASP A 326 -7.41 6.78 -5.92
N ARG A 327 -7.17 5.64 -6.57
CA ARG A 327 -6.07 4.75 -6.24
C ARG A 327 -4.78 5.36 -6.77
N VAL A 328 -3.87 5.67 -5.85
CA VAL A 328 -2.54 6.23 -6.13
C VAL A 328 -1.48 5.57 -5.29
N ILE A 329 -0.26 5.64 -5.78
CA ILE A 329 0.92 5.46 -4.95
C ILE A 329 1.13 6.78 -4.23
N PHE A 330 1.01 6.83 -2.90
CA PHE A 330 1.37 8.04 -2.18
C PHE A 330 2.87 8.31 -2.31
N ARG A 331 3.20 9.56 -2.63
CA ARG A 331 4.57 10.01 -2.89
C ARG A 331 5.01 11.12 -1.94
N GLY A 332 4.08 11.78 -1.26
CA GLY A 332 4.40 12.75 -0.21
C GLY A 332 3.37 13.84 -0.03
N LEU A 333 3.76 14.84 0.74
CA LEU A 333 3.01 16.07 0.95
C LEU A 333 3.78 17.22 0.30
N PRO A 334 3.35 17.77 -0.85
CA PRO A 334 4.02 18.92 -1.45
C PRO A 334 3.87 20.16 -0.56
N THR A 335 2.68 20.41 -0.02
CA THR A 335 2.43 21.50 0.93
C THR A 335 1.84 20.97 2.23
N THR A 336 1.64 21.84 3.21
CA THR A 336 0.84 21.49 4.39
C THR A 336 -0.58 21.12 3.96
N GLU A 337 -1.18 21.77 2.97
CA GLU A 337 -2.59 21.55 2.63
C GLU A 337 -2.84 20.38 1.68
N LEU A 338 -1.80 19.90 0.99
CA LEU A 338 -1.96 18.96 -0.11
C LEU A 338 -1.18 17.67 0.09
N ILE A 339 -1.81 16.62 -0.41
CA ILE A 339 -1.31 15.26 -0.52
C ILE A 339 -1.02 14.97 -1.99
N TYR A 340 0.10 14.32 -2.27
CA TYR A 340 0.51 13.91 -3.61
C TYR A 340 0.64 12.40 -3.70
N GLY A 341 0.02 11.84 -4.73
CA GLY A 341 0.31 10.50 -5.20
C GLY A 341 0.51 10.43 -6.71
N SER A 342 1.12 9.34 -7.17
CA SER A 342 1.31 9.06 -8.58
C SER A 342 0.49 7.85 -9.04
N LYS A 343 0.09 7.84 -10.31
CA LYS A 343 -0.52 6.66 -10.95
C LYS A 343 0.39 6.22 -12.09
N GLY A 344 1.16 5.16 -11.86
CA GLY A 344 2.34 4.90 -12.67
C GLY A 344 3.39 6.00 -12.48
N ASP A 345 4.19 6.21 -13.52
CA ASP A 345 5.39 7.05 -13.43
C ASP A 345 5.18 8.48 -13.94
N SER A 346 4.10 8.76 -14.71
CA SER A 346 3.89 10.04 -15.39
C SER A 346 2.61 10.79 -15.00
N ASP A 347 1.72 10.18 -14.23
CA ASP A 347 0.52 10.86 -13.70
C ASP A 347 0.79 11.36 -12.27
N VAL A 348 0.59 12.66 -12.06
CA VAL A 348 0.58 13.32 -10.75
C VAL A 348 -0.85 13.60 -10.33
N ILE A 349 -1.19 13.21 -9.12
CA ILE A 349 -2.53 13.40 -8.55
C ILE A 349 -2.40 14.12 -7.20
N LEU A 350 -3.10 15.24 -7.08
CA LEU A 350 -3.16 16.05 -5.86
C LEU A 350 -4.49 15.82 -5.15
N PHE A 351 -4.42 15.65 -3.84
CA PHE A 351 -5.57 15.53 -2.95
C PHE A 351 -5.50 16.57 -1.83
N ASP A 352 -6.64 16.94 -1.26
CA ASP A 352 -6.65 17.67 0.00
C ASP A 352 -6.47 16.71 1.20
N ARG A 353 -6.43 17.26 2.42
CA ARG A 353 -6.30 16.47 3.66
C ARG A 353 -7.48 15.56 4.00
N THR A 354 -8.56 15.61 3.23
CA THR A 354 -9.67 14.65 3.38
C THR A 354 -9.54 13.47 2.42
N GLY A 355 -8.54 13.49 1.52
CA GLY A 355 -8.38 12.50 0.46
C GLY A 355 -9.20 12.82 -0.78
N ARG A 356 -9.79 14.01 -0.88
CA ARG A 356 -10.56 14.43 -2.06
C ARG A 356 -9.61 14.83 -3.19
N LEU A 357 -9.86 14.34 -4.40
CA LEU A 357 -9.12 14.69 -5.60
C LEU A 357 -9.27 16.18 -5.93
N ILE A 358 -8.15 16.90 -5.97
CA ILE A 358 -8.07 18.34 -6.25
C ILE A 358 -7.58 18.60 -7.67
N SER A 359 -6.56 17.87 -8.13
CA SER A 359 -6.03 18.02 -9.50
C SER A 359 -5.36 16.75 -9.99
N ARG A 360 -5.37 16.56 -11.31
CA ARG A 360 -4.66 15.50 -12.00
C ARG A 360 -3.89 16.08 -13.19
N HIS A 361 -2.62 15.75 -13.27
CA HIS A 361 -1.72 16.15 -14.34
C HIS A 361 -1.05 14.92 -14.93
N ARG A 362 -1.08 14.83 -16.25
CA ARG A 362 -0.37 13.79 -16.99
C ARG A 362 0.78 14.44 -17.75
N PHE A 363 1.98 13.99 -17.48
CA PHE A 363 3.18 14.40 -18.17
C PHE A 363 3.54 13.34 -19.22
N LYS A 364 4.46 13.67 -20.13
CA LYS A 364 4.88 12.80 -21.24
C LYS A 364 6.18 12.05 -20.95
N GLY A 365 6.96 12.50 -19.96
CA GLY A 365 8.20 11.87 -19.54
C GLY A 365 7.99 10.49 -18.94
N ASP A 366 9.09 9.78 -18.79
CA ASP A 366 9.12 8.42 -18.24
C ASP A 366 8.89 8.42 -16.73
N TYR A 367 9.24 9.50 -16.05
CA TYR A 367 9.10 9.64 -14.61
C TYR A 367 8.80 11.08 -14.21
N VAL A 368 7.97 11.26 -13.18
CA VAL A 368 7.68 12.56 -12.58
C VAL A 368 7.73 12.47 -11.07
N HIS A 369 8.39 13.44 -10.45
CA HIS A 369 8.30 13.68 -9.01
C HIS A 369 7.90 15.12 -8.72
N LEU A 370 7.36 15.35 -7.52
CA LEU A 370 7.06 16.70 -7.04
C LEU A 370 8.13 17.21 -6.10
N GLY A 371 8.46 18.48 -6.26
CA GLY A 371 9.23 19.29 -5.32
C GLY A 371 8.40 20.47 -4.82
N THR A 372 8.86 21.10 -3.75
CA THR A 372 8.26 22.34 -3.26
C THR A 372 9.36 23.32 -2.90
N VAL A 373 9.26 24.53 -3.43
CA VAL A 373 10.24 25.60 -3.21
C VAL A 373 9.46 26.85 -2.85
N ASN A 374 9.77 27.45 -1.70
CA ASN A 374 9.10 28.67 -1.21
C ASN A 374 7.56 28.58 -1.16
N GLY A 375 7.03 27.39 -0.87
CA GLY A 375 5.59 27.12 -0.81
C GLY A 375 4.92 26.87 -2.17
N GLU A 376 5.65 27.02 -3.28
CA GLU A 376 5.17 26.69 -4.61
C GLU A 376 5.48 25.23 -4.96
N ILE A 377 4.58 24.60 -5.73
CA ILE A 377 4.68 23.19 -6.10
C ILE A 377 5.24 23.06 -7.50
N TYR A 378 6.25 22.22 -7.66
CA TYR A 378 6.88 21.95 -8.95
C TYR A 378 6.81 20.47 -9.27
N ALA A 379 6.51 20.13 -10.52
CA ALA A 379 6.68 18.80 -11.06
C ALA A 379 7.94 18.75 -11.93
N VAL A 380 8.81 17.80 -11.63
CA VAL A 380 10.03 17.54 -12.40
C VAL A 380 9.76 16.32 -13.27
N GLU A 381 9.59 16.57 -14.55
CA GLU A 381 9.38 15.55 -15.57
C GLU A 381 10.74 15.12 -16.12
N THR A 382 11.08 13.85 -15.93
CA THR A 382 12.31 13.24 -16.43
C THR A 382 11.99 12.35 -17.61
N GLN A 383 12.73 12.54 -18.70
CA GLN A 383 12.72 11.68 -19.87
C GLN A 383 14.12 11.06 -20.05
N TYR A 384 14.18 9.75 -20.22
CA TYR A 384 15.39 9.00 -20.50
C TYR A 384 15.48 8.73 -22.00
N SER A 385 16.62 9.05 -22.60
CA SER A 385 16.95 8.67 -23.97
C SER A 385 18.33 8.05 -24.03
N ASP A 386 18.66 7.42 -25.17
CA ASP A 386 20.00 6.88 -25.44
C ASP A 386 21.10 7.95 -25.34
N THR A 387 20.73 9.23 -25.47
CA THR A 387 21.61 10.40 -25.41
C THR A 387 21.69 11.06 -24.03
N GLY A 388 20.94 10.56 -23.02
CA GLY A 388 20.99 11.03 -21.64
C GLY A 388 19.64 11.29 -20.99
N ARG A 389 19.67 12.04 -19.89
CA ARG A 389 18.49 12.44 -19.11
C ARG A 389 18.12 13.88 -19.49
N VAL A 390 16.85 14.10 -19.84
CA VAL A 390 16.29 15.44 -20.06
C VAL A 390 15.26 15.71 -18.99
N GLU A 391 15.38 16.86 -18.32
CA GLU A 391 14.42 17.29 -17.30
C GLU A 391 13.64 18.52 -17.77
N ARG A 392 12.33 18.50 -17.57
CA ARG A 392 11.46 19.65 -17.72
C ARG A 392 10.80 19.96 -16.39
N ILE A 393 10.76 21.24 -16.06
CA ILE A 393 10.23 21.70 -14.78
C ILE A 393 8.91 22.39 -15.03
N TRP A 394 7.89 21.98 -14.27
CA TRP A 394 6.54 22.51 -14.38
C TRP A 394 6.13 23.11 -13.04
N ARG A 395 5.75 24.39 -13.01
CA ARG A 395 5.12 25.00 -11.84
C ARG A 395 3.64 24.66 -11.84
N LEU A 396 3.14 24.14 -10.71
CA LEU A 396 1.70 23.89 -10.52
C LEU A 396 1.08 25.13 -9.86
N GLU A 397 0.42 25.95 -10.67
CA GLU A 397 -0.21 27.20 -10.24
C GLU A 397 -1.69 26.98 -9.93
N LYS A 398 -2.17 27.53 -8.81
CA LYS A 398 -3.60 27.50 -8.47
C LYS A 398 -4.41 28.36 -9.44
N ILE A 399 -5.55 27.86 -9.91
CA ILE A 399 -6.46 28.51 -10.87
C ILE A 399 -7.45 29.44 -10.15
#